data_AF-A0A3P8XX02-F1
#
_entry.id   AF-A0A3P8XX02-F1
#
_cell.length_a   1.000
_cell.length_b   1.000
_cell.length_c   1.000
_cell.angle_alpha   90.00
_cell.angle_beta   90.00
_cell.angle_gamma   90.00
#
_symmetry.space_group_name_H-M   'P 1'
#
loop_
_entity.id
_entity.type
_entity.pdbx_description
1 polymer ?
#
loop_
_entity_poly.entity_id
_entity_poly.type
_entity_poly.pdbx_seq_one_letter_code
_entity_poly.pdbx_strand_id
1 'polypeptide(L)'
;MNFLRNRLVVLGLVLLATLLLYLLLPSIRQGSMEPSLDVQRMGLAAVSPPQPSAINVSVRTGQLPGDPPLFFREALPVDGAGRQILPRLQVVLLHGQAFSSKTWEELGTLALLATNGYQALAVDLPGFGNSPDSDAVKTDQHRVDLLGRFMEALGVRTAVLLSPSMSGHYSIPFLMKHSAQLHGFIPIAPVGTRSFTPQQYQSIQVRVMLAFWENGPTDSSG
;
A
#
# COMPACT_ATOMS: atom_id res chain seq x y z
N MET A 1 10.73 33.81 26.75
CA MET A 1 10.38 33.94 25.31
C MET A 1 11.41 33.30 24.35
N ASN A 2 12.60 32.85 24.78
CA ASN A 2 13.61 32.31 23.85
C ASN A 2 13.45 30.82 23.49
N PHE A 3 12.69 30.05 24.29
CA PHE A 3 12.59 28.59 24.13
C PHE A 3 11.68 28.16 22.96
N LEU A 4 10.58 28.88 22.71
CA LEU A 4 9.68 28.62 21.58
C LEU A 4 10.31 29.00 20.24
N ARG A 5 11.07 30.10 20.21
CA ARG A 5 11.73 30.60 18.99
C ARG A 5 12.77 29.60 18.48
N ASN A 6 13.53 28.98 19.39
CA ASN A 6 14.51 27.96 19.02
C ASN A 6 13.85 26.68 18.46
N ARG A 7 12.67 26.29 18.94
CA ARG A 7 11.95 25.12 18.41
C ARG A 7 11.44 25.33 16.99
N LEU A 8 10.91 26.52 16.69
CA LEU A 8 10.45 26.87 15.34
C LEU A 8 11.62 26.94 14.34
N VAL A 9 12.77 27.46 14.78
CA VAL A 9 14.00 27.48 13.96
C VAL A 9 14.49 26.06 13.68
N VAL A 10 14.51 25.17 14.68
CA VAL A 10 14.91 23.76 14.49
C VAL A 10 13.95 23.03 13.55
N LEU A 11 12.63 23.23 13.69
CA LEU A 11 11.64 22.66 12.78
C LEU A 11 11.81 23.15 11.34
N GLY A 12 12.07 24.45 11.17
CA GLY A 12 12.34 25.04 9.85
C GLY A 12 13.59 24.47 9.21
N LEU A 13 14.66 24.26 9.98
CA LEU A 13 15.91 23.68 9.49
C LEU A 13 15.75 22.20 9.11
N VAL A 14 14.99 21.42 9.87
CA VAL A 14 14.71 20.00 9.56
C VAL A 14 13.88 19.89 8.28
N LEU A 15 12.85 20.73 8.10
CA LEU A 15 12.04 20.77 6.88
C LEU A 15 12.84 21.21 5.65
N LEU A 16 13.74 22.18 5.82
CA LEU A 16 14.62 22.62 4.74
C LEU A 16 15.62 21.53 4.35
N ALA A 17 16.18 20.83 5.33
CA ALA A 17 17.11 19.73 5.10
C ALA A 17 16.43 18.55 4.39
N THR A 18 15.21 18.19 4.77
CA THR A 18 14.45 17.13 4.08
C THR A 18 14.06 17.52 2.66
N LEU A 19 13.67 18.78 2.43
CA LEU A 19 13.37 19.29 1.09
C LEU A 19 14.62 19.30 0.20
N LEU A 20 15.77 19.74 0.73
CA LEU A 20 17.04 19.72 0.00
C LEU A 20 17.48 18.29 -0.33
N LEU A 21 17.33 17.34 0.60
CA LEU A 21 17.62 15.94 0.35
C LEU A 21 16.73 15.36 -0.76
N TYR A 22 15.47 15.78 -0.82
CA TYR A 22 14.52 15.35 -1.84
C TYR A 22 14.84 15.93 -3.22
N LEU A 23 15.31 17.18 -3.29
CA LEU A 23 15.72 17.84 -4.53
C LEU A 23 17.08 17.37 -5.07
N LEU A 24 17.94 16.83 -4.21
CA LEU A 24 19.26 16.28 -4.57
C LEU A 24 19.22 14.82 -5.02
N LEU A 25 18.06 14.16 -4.99
CA LEU A 25 17.88 12.85 -5.64
C LEU A 25 17.89 13.06 -7.16
N PRO A 26 18.90 12.55 -7.91
CA PRO A 26 18.86 12.59 -9.35
C PRO A 26 17.63 11.81 -9.81
N SER A 27 16.65 12.54 -10.33
CA SER A 27 15.52 11.99 -11.05
C SER A 27 16.11 11.12 -12.17
N ILE A 28 15.94 9.81 -12.08
CA ILE A 28 16.24 8.91 -13.20
C ILE A 28 15.19 9.23 -14.27
N ARG A 29 15.51 10.23 -15.09
CA ARG A 29 14.82 10.57 -16.32
C ARG A 29 15.56 9.93 -17.49
N GLN A 30 14.81 9.15 -18.25
CA GLN A 30 14.93 8.93 -19.68
C GLN A 30 16.31 8.51 -20.22
N GLY A 31 16.48 7.18 -20.35
CA GLY A 31 17.33 6.59 -21.38
C GLY A 31 16.45 6.08 -22.51
N SER A 32 16.14 6.93 -23.47
CA SER A 32 15.65 6.52 -24.79
C SER A 32 16.81 6.02 -25.63
N MET A 33 16.86 4.71 -25.91
CA MET A 33 17.61 4.14 -27.04
C MET A 33 16.91 2.87 -27.54
N GLU A 34 16.33 2.97 -28.72
CA GLU A 34 16.24 1.92 -29.73
C GLU A 34 16.82 2.57 -31.01
N PRO A 35 17.62 1.87 -31.84
CA PRO A 35 16.99 0.89 -32.73
C PRO A 35 17.79 -0.37 -33.13
N SER A 36 16.99 -1.38 -33.45
CA SER A 36 17.06 -2.33 -34.58
C SER A 36 18.14 -3.41 -34.63
N LEU A 37 17.68 -4.67 -34.60
CA LEU A 37 18.32 -5.78 -35.31
C LEU A 37 17.25 -6.56 -36.09
N ASP A 38 17.18 -6.30 -37.39
CA ASP A 38 16.59 -7.22 -38.36
C ASP A 38 17.39 -8.53 -38.36
N VAL A 39 16.76 -9.62 -37.93
CA VAL A 39 17.25 -10.98 -38.20
C VAL A 39 16.12 -11.77 -38.83
N GLN A 40 16.13 -11.78 -40.15
CA GLN A 40 15.36 -12.71 -40.96
C GLN A 40 16.07 -14.06 -40.99
N ARG A 41 15.48 -15.10 -40.37
CA ARG A 41 15.74 -16.51 -40.75
C ARG A 41 14.48 -17.38 -40.67
N MET A 42 14.06 -17.78 -41.88
CA MET A 42 13.34 -18.98 -42.31
C MET A 42 12.92 -20.00 -41.24
N GLY A 43 11.60 -20.13 -41.07
CA GLY A 43 10.87 -21.36 -41.38
C GLY A 43 11.17 -22.62 -40.58
N LEU A 44 10.48 -22.78 -39.44
CA LEU A 44 9.83 -24.03 -39.02
C LEU A 44 8.57 -23.63 -38.23
N ALA A 45 7.40 -24.14 -38.62
CA ALA A 45 6.15 -23.89 -37.91
C ALA A 45 6.17 -24.63 -36.56
N ALA A 46 6.74 -23.99 -35.54
CA ALA A 46 6.56 -24.40 -34.16
C ALA A 46 5.10 -24.07 -33.77
N VAL A 47 4.33 -25.11 -33.44
CA VAL A 47 3.05 -24.92 -32.74
C VAL A 47 3.40 -24.19 -31.44
N SER A 48 3.08 -22.91 -31.39
CA SER A 48 3.29 -22.11 -30.20
C SER A 48 2.46 -22.73 -29.08
N PRO A 49 3.02 -22.95 -27.87
CA PRO A 49 2.19 -23.29 -26.72
C PRO A 49 1.08 -22.24 -26.61
N PRO A 50 -0.14 -22.60 -26.14
CA PRO A 50 -1.20 -21.62 -25.97
C PRO A 50 -0.63 -20.45 -25.18
N GLN A 51 -0.58 -19.27 -25.80
CA GLN A 51 -0.12 -18.08 -25.10
C GLN A 51 -1.02 -17.93 -23.87
N PRO A 52 -0.45 -17.80 -22.65
CA PRO A 52 -1.27 -17.50 -21.50
C PRO A 52 -2.08 -16.25 -21.86
N SER A 53 -3.41 -16.37 -21.80
CA SER A 53 -4.34 -15.29 -22.07
C SER A 53 -3.81 -14.03 -21.40
N ALA A 54 -3.53 -12.98 -22.15
CA ALA A 54 -2.98 -11.75 -21.59
C ALA A 54 -3.93 -11.27 -20.49
N ILE A 55 -3.50 -11.36 -19.22
CA ILE A 55 -4.26 -10.82 -18.10
C ILE A 55 -4.14 -9.31 -18.22
N ASN A 56 -5.26 -8.69 -18.57
CA ASN A 56 -5.38 -7.24 -18.59
C ASN A 56 -5.75 -6.75 -17.19
N VAL A 57 -5.51 -5.48 -16.91
CA VAL A 57 -5.85 -4.85 -15.63
C VAL A 57 -6.86 -3.75 -15.85
N SER A 58 -7.91 -3.73 -15.04
CA SER A 58 -8.80 -2.58 -14.91
C SER A 58 -8.53 -1.90 -13.58
N VAL A 59 -8.13 -0.62 -13.60
CA VAL A 59 -8.05 0.23 -12.41
C VAL A 59 -9.27 1.15 -12.37
N ARG A 60 -9.98 1.15 -11.25
CA ARG A 60 -11.11 2.04 -11.00
C ARG A 60 -10.96 2.76 -9.67
N THR A 61 -11.74 3.82 -9.53
CA THR A 61 -11.88 4.55 -8.27
C THR A 61 -13.30 4.43 -7.75
N GLY A 62 -13.48 4.55 -6.45
CA GLY A 62 -14.79 4.53 -5.82
C GLY A 62 -14.81 5.32 -4.52
N GLN A 63 -16.02 5.60 -4.05
CA GLN A 63 -16.25 6.16 -2.72
C GLN A 63 -17.27 5.28 -2.00
N LEU A 64 -16.98 4.96 -0.75
CA LEU A 64 -17.89 4.28 0.15
C LEU A 64 -18.55 5.31 1.07
N PRO A 65 -19.88 5.25 1.24
CA PRO A 65 -20.57 6.10 2.21
C PRO A 65 -20.19 5.71 3.65
N GLY A 66 -20.43 6.61 4.59
CA GLY A 66 -20.16 6.42 6.01
C GLY A 66 -19.72 7.71 6.68
N ASP A 67 -19.35 7.63 7.96
CA ASP A 67 -18.69 8.70 8.69
C ASP A 67 -17.31 8.23 9.20
N PRO A 68 -16.20 8.68 8.59
CA PRO A 68 -16.14 9.42 7.32
C PRO A 68 -16.47 8.53 6.11
N PRO A 69 -16.86 9.14 4.97
CA PRO A 69 -16.82 8.44 3.68
C PRO A 69 -15.37 8.13 3.31
N LEU A 70 -15.16 7.03 2.59
CA LEU A 70 -13.83 6.56 2.21
C LEU A 70 -13.67 6.52 0.70
N PHE A 71 -12.65 7.18 0.19
CA PHE A 71 -12.20 7.00 -1.18
C PHE A 71 -11.26 5.79 -1.29
N PHE A 72 -11.35 5.09 -2.41
CA PHE A 72 -10.45 3.99 -2.71
C PHE A 72 -10.16 3.85 -4.20
N ARG A 73 -9.06 3.16 -4.49
CA ARG A 73 -8.67 2.67 -5.80
C ARG A 73 -8.66 1.16 -5.79
N GLU A 74 -9.06 0.58 -6.89
CA GLU A 74 -9.17 -0.86 -7.04
C GLU A 74 -8.60 -1.30 -8.37
N ALA A 75 -7.77 -2.35 -8.34
CA ALA A 75 -7.32 -3.04 -9.53
C ALA A 75 -7.76 -4.50 -9.51
N LEU A 76 -8.34 -4.95 -10.62
CA LEU A 76 -8.84 -6.31 -10.81
C LEU A 76 -8.23 -6.96 -12.06
N PRO A 77 -7.96 -8.28 -12.03
CA PRO A 77 -7.62 -9.03 -13.23
C PRO A 77 -8.84 -9.10 -14.16
N VAL A 78 -8.64 -8.83 -15.45
CA VAL A 78 -9.66 -9.02 -16.48
C VAL A 78 -9.11 -9.87 -17.63
N ASP A 79 -9.99 -10.63 -18.27
CA ASP A 79 -9.64 -11.45 -19.42
C ASP A 79 -9.47 -10.61 -20.70
N GLY A 80 -9.09 -11.26 -21.80
CA GLY A 80 -8.92 -10.61 -23.11
C GLY A 80 -10.19 -9.95 -23.67
N ALA A 81 -11.37 -10.26 -23.10
CA ALA A 81 -12.65 -9.62 -23.44
C ALA A 81 -13.07 -8.54 -22.42
N GLY A 82 -12.22 -8.22 -21.44
CA GLY A 82 -12.49 -7.23 -20.41
C GLY A 82 -13.41 -7.72 -19.28
N ARG A 83 -13.69 -9.02 -19.20
CA ARG A 83 -14.52 -9.60 -18.13
C ARG A 83 -13.67 -9.81 -16.88
N GLN A 84 -14.24 -9.52 -15.71
CA GLN A 84 -13.55 -9.73 -14.43
C GLN A 84 -13.23 -11.21 -14.21
N ILE A 85 -11.98 -11.48 -13.86
CA ILE A 85 -11.51 -12.80 -13.42
C ILE A 85 -11.65 -12.85 -11.90
N LEU A 86 -12.09 -13.98 -11.36
CA LEU A 86 -12.14 -14.18 -9.91
C LEU A 86 -10.72 -14.09 -9.32
N PRO A 87 -10.46 -13.17 -8.38
CA PRO A 87 -9.14 -13.00 -7.80
C PRO A 87 -8.80 -14.17 -6.88
N ARG A 88 -7.53 -14.58 -6.87
CA ARG A 88 -7.01 -15.64 -5.98
C ARG A 88 -7.09 -15.23 -4.52
N LEU A 89 -6.72 -13.98 -4.24
CA LEU A 89 -6.77 -13.34 -2.93
C LEU A 89 -7.01 -11.84 -3.12
N GLN A 90 -7.48 -11.21 -2.04
CA GLN A 90 -7.63 -9.77 -1.92
C GLN A 90 -6.49 -9.20 -1.09
N VAL A 91 -5.90 -8.10 -1.56
CA VAL A 91 -4.85 -7.36 -0.88
C VAL A 91 -5.40 -5.97 -0.58
N VAL A 92 -5.51 -5.64 0.70
CA VAL A 92 -5.90 -4.30 1.16
C VAL A 92 -4.62 -3.53 1.46
N LEU A 93 -4.44 -2.40 0.77
CA LEU A 93 -3.27 -1.55 0.88
C LEU A 93 -3.63 -0.28 1.64
N LEU A 94 -3.02 -0.10 2.81
CA LEU A 94 -3.05 1.17 3.54
C LEU A 94 -1.84 2.02 3.12
N HIS A 95 -1.79 3.27 3.58
CA HIS A 95 -0.70 4.19 3.26
C HIS A 95 -0.13 4.88 4.51
N GLY A 96 1.12 5.35 4.38
CA GLY A 96 1.74 6.21 5.38
C GLY A 96 1.28 7.66 5.25
N GLN A 97 1.61 8.49 6.24
CA GLN A 97 1.13 9.89 6.34
C GLN A 97 1.47 10.78 5.13
N ALA A 98 2.54 10.48 4.39
CA ALA A 98 2.98 11.29 3.25
C ALA A 98 2.39 10.83 1.91
N PHE A 99 1.54 9.80 1.92
CA PHE A 99 1.09 9.09 0.73
C PHE A 99 -0.43 8.92 0.74
N SER A 100 -0.95 8.31 -0.32
CA SER A 100 -2.38 7.98 -0.47
C SER A 100 -2.54 6.72 -1.33
N SER A 101 -3.77 6.29 -1.56
CA SER A 101 -4.11 5.23 -2.53
C SER A 101 -3.53 5.51 -3.93
N LYS A 102 -3.42 6.79 -4.32
CA LYS A 102 -2.85 7.21 -5.61
C LYS A 102 -1.38 6.84 -5.72
N THR A 103 -0.62 6.88 -4.63
CA THR A 103 0.80 6.49 -4.64
C THR A 103 0.98 5.02 -5.05
N TRP A 104 0.09 4.13 -4.61
CA TRP A 104 0.12 2.72 -5.00
C TRP A 104 -0.17 2.50 -6.49
N GLU A 105 -1.04 3.33 -7.06
CA GLU A 105 -1.33 3.32 -8.50
C GLU A 105 -0.14 3.85 -9.30
N GLU A 106 0.42 4.99 -8.91
CA GLU A 106 1.56 5.62 -9.60
C GLU A 106 2.84 4.76 -9.53
N LEU A 107 3.04 4.02 -8.44
CA LEU A 107 4.11 3.02 -8.31
C LEU A 107 3.86 1.75 -9.14
N GLY A 108 2.66 1.58 -9.73
CA GLY A 108 2.28 0.38 -10.47
C GLY A 108 1.98 -0.84 -9.59
N THR A 109 1.94 -0.69 -8.27
CA THR A 109 1.70 -1.81 -7.34
C THR A 109 0.32 -2.43 -7.52
N LEU A 110 -0.71 -1.60 -7.73
CA LEU A 110 -2.07 -2.10 -7.97
C LEU A 110 -2.13 -2.95 -9.24
N ALA A 111 -1.52 -2.46 -10.32
CA ALA A 111 -1.46 -3.17 -11.58
C ALA A 111 -0.67 -4.48 -11.48
N LEU A 112 0.50 -4.44 -10.82
CA LEU A 112 1.32 -5.63 -10.60
C LEU A 112 0.56 -6.72 -9.86
N LEU A 113 -0.16 -6.37 -8.79
CA LEU A 113 -0.99 -7.33 -8.04
C LEU A 113 -2.11 -7.91 -8.92
N ALA A 114 -2.81 -7.05 -9.67
CA ALA A 114 -3.87 -7.47 -10.57
C ALA A 114 -3.39 -8.40 -11.69
N THR A 115 -2.28 -8.08 -12.36
CA THR A 115 -1.69 -8.96 -13.38
C THR A 115 -1.26 -10.32 -12.82
N ASN A 116 -0.95 -10.40 -11.52
CA ASN A 116 -0.63 -11.65 -10.83
C ASN A 116 -1.87 -12.38 -10.27
N GLY A 117 -3.08 -11.95 -10.64
CA GLY A 117 -4.33 -12.59 -10.29
C GLY A 117 -4.86 -12.25 -8.90
N TYR A 118 -4.41 -11.14 -8.30
CA TYR A 118 -4.91 -10.63 -7.02
C TYR A 118 -5.83 -9.43 -7.22
N GLN A 119 -6.80 -9.23 -6.34
CA GLN A 119 -7.54 -7.97 -6.28
C GLN A 119 -6.79 -7.03 -5.35
N ALA A 120 -6.42 -5.85 -5.84
CA ALA A 120 -5.74 -4.83 -5.03
C ALA A 120 -6.73 -3.71 -4.67
N LEU A 121 -6.87 -3.43 -3.39
CA LEU A 121 -7.77 -2.41 -2.84
C LEU A 121 -6.97 -1.41 -2.01
N ALA A 122 -6.69 -0.23 -2.56
CA ALA A 122 -5.99 0.83 -1.85
C ALA A 122 -6.96 1.89 -1.35
N VAL A 123 -6.99 2.12 -0.04
CA VAL A 123 -7.89 3.07 0.61
C VAL A 123 -7.16 4.36 0.96
N ASP A 124 -7.82 5.49 0.81
CA ASP A 124 -7.39 6.75 1.41
C ASP A 124 -7.90 6.80 2.85
N LEU A 125 -7.00 6.85 3.83
CA LEU A 125 -7.35 6.94 5.25
C LEU A 125 -7.96 8.33 5.55
N PRO A 126 -8.80 8.46 6.61
CA PRO A 126 -9.42 9.73 6.99
C PRO A 126 -8.43 10.89 7.06
N GLY A 127 -8.75 12.00 6.38
CA GLY A 127 -7.90 13.20 6.32
C GLY A 127 -6.80 13.17 5.25
N PHE A 128 -6.73 12.12 4.43
CA PHE A 128 -5.72 11.95 3.39
C PHE A 128 -6.35 11.71 2.01
N GLY A 129 -5.60 12.06 0.96
CA GLY A 129 -6.03 11.87 -0.43
C GLY A 129 -7.40 12.51 -0.68
N ASN A 130 -8.37 11.70 -1.11
CA ASN A 130 -9.74 12.12 -1.36
C ASN A 130 -10.72 11.71 -0.26
N SER A 131 -10.26 11.14 0.86
CA SER A 131 -11.08 10.89 2.04
C SER A 131 -11.05 12.11 2.96
N PRO A 132 -12.20 12.72 3.28
CA PRO A 132 -12.22 13.86 4.19
C PRO A 132 -11.73 13.45 5.58
N ASP A 133 -11.28 14.45 6.34
CA ASP A 133 -11.00 14.26 7.76
C ASP A 133 -12.31 14.04 8.54
N SER A 134 -12.23 13.35 9.68
CA SER A 134 -13.39 13.15 10.55
C SER A 134 -13.01 12.96 12.00
N ASP A 135 -13.73 13.67 12.85
CA ASP A 135 -13.68 13.55 14.29
C ASP A 135 -14.20 12.20 14.81
N ALA A 136 -14.85 11.39 13.97
CA ALA A 136 -15.35 10.09 14.34
C ALA A 136 -14.22 9.07 14.58
N VAL A 137 -13.03 9.25 14.00
CA VAL A 137 -11.96 8.22 13.98
C VAL A 137 -10.86 8.52 15.00
N LYS A 138 -11.23 8.56 16.28
CA LYS A 138 -10.33 8.93 17.39
C LYS A 138 -9.77 7.75 18.19
N THR A 139 -10.51 6.65 18.29
CA THR A 139 -10.14 5.50 19.12
C THR A 139 -9.67 4.33 18.27
N ASP A 140 -8.95 3.39 18.88
CA ASP A 140 -8.57 2.15 18.21
C ASP A 140 -9.80 1.33 17.75
N GLN A 141 -10.90 1.35 18.52
CA GLN A 141 -12.13 0.69 18.08
C GLN A 141 -12.71 1.35 16.82
N HIS A 142 -12.74 2.68 16.75
CA HIS A 142 -13.26 3.36 15.56
C HIS A 142 -12.41 3.08 14.32
N ARG A 143 -11.09 2.99 14.47
CA ARG A 143 -10.18 2.62 13.36
C ARG A 143 -10.42 1.18 12.89
N VAL A 144 -10.67 0.27 13.83
CA VAL A 144 -10.99 -1.13 13.56
C VAL A 144 -12.32 -1.24 12.81
N ASP A 145 -13.36 -0.57 13.30
CA ASP A 145 -14.69 -0.57 12.69
C ASP A 145 -14.65 0.04 11.29
N LEU A 146 -13.83 1.07 11.09
CA LEU A 146 -13.63 1.70 9.79
C LEU A 146 -13.01 0.74 8.77
N LEU A 147 -11.97 -0.01 9.16
CA LEU A 147 -11.36 -1.03 8.28
C LEU A 147 -12.32 -2.20 8.04
N GLY A 148 -13.04 -2.65 9.08
CA GLY A 148 -14.03 -3.72 8.95
C GLY A 148 -15.14 -3.36 7.97
N ARG A 149 -15.69 -2.14 8.10
CA ARG A 149 -16.71 -1.62 7.19
C ARG A 149 -16.20 -1.43 5.77
N PHE A 150 -14.96 -0.96 5.60
CA PHE A 150 -14.33 -0.88 4.28
C PHE A 150 -14.26 -2.26 3.60
N MET A 151 -13.78 -3.26 4.33
CA MET A 151 -13.68 -4.64 3.85
C MET A 151 -15.06 -5.24 3.54
N GLU A 152 -16.01 -5.09 4.45
CA GLU A 152 -17.39 -5.59 4.30
C GLU A 152 -18.07 -5.00 3.08
N ALA A 153 -18.02 -3.67 2.90
CA ALA A 153 -18.66 -2.97 1.81
C ALA A 153 -18.12 -3.38 0.42
N LEU A 154 -16.89 -3.88 0.35
CA LEU A 154 -16.26 -4.37 -0.88
C LEU A 154 -16.29 -5.89 -1.01
N GLY A 155 -17.01 -6.59 -0.12
CA GLY A 155 -17.14 -8.05 -0.15
C GLY A 155 -15.89 -8.81 0.29
N VAL A 156 -14.97 -8.13 0.99
CA VAL A 156 -13.68 -8.69 1.43
C VAL A 156 -13.86 -9.44 2.73
N ARG A 157 -14.00 -10.77 2.64
CA ARG A 157 -14.14 -11.65 3.81
C ARG A 157 -12.80 -11.94 4.49
N THR A 158 -11.75 -12.14 3.70
CA THR A 158 -10.40 -12.39 4.18
C THR A 158 -9.38 -11.73 3.25
N ALA A 159 -8.39 -11.03 3.81
CA ALA A 159 -7.42 -10.26 3.02
C ALA A 159 -5.98 -10.44 3.48
N VAL A 160 -5.04 -10.13 2.59
CA VAL A 160 -3.70 -9.72 3.01
C VAL A 160 -3.73 -8.21 3.29
N LEU A 161 -3.32 -7.79 4.49
CA LEU A 161 -3.31 -6.38 4.87
C LEU A 161 -1.88 -5.81 4.82
N LEU A 162 -1.64 -4.87 3.93
CA LEU A 162 -0.37 -4.17 3.79
C LEU A 162 -0.44 -2.83 4.51
N SER A 163 0.51 -2.58 5.42
CA SER A 163 0.43 -1.44 6.35
C SER A 163 1.79 -0.77 6.59
N PRO A 164 2.10 0.33 5.88
CA PRO A 164 3.29 1.13 6.11
C PRO A 164 3.10 2.24 7.15
N SER A 165 4.08 2.41 8.05
CA SER A 165 4.22 3.59 8.91
C SER A 165 2.93 3.94 9.67
N MET A 166 2.37 5.13 9.44
CA MET A 166 1.18 5.68 10.11
C MET A 166 -0.02 4.72 10.13
N SER A 167 -0.24 3.94 9.08
CA SER A 167 -1.37 3.01 9.03
C SER A 167 -1.30 1.91 10.08
N GLY A 168 -0.17 1.75 10.76
CA GLY A 168 -0.03 0.91 11.96
C GLY A 168 -1.07 1.22 13.05
N HIS A 169 -1.47 2.49 13.20
CA HIS A 169 -2.55 2.90 14.12
C HIS A 169 -3.90 2.27 13.78
N TYR A 170 -4.12 1.87 12.52
CA TYR A 170 -5.34 1.21 12.06
C TYR A 170 -5.14 -0.30 12.03
N SER A 171 -4.06 -0.76 11.41
CA SER A 171 -3.86 -2.17 11.12
C SER A 171 -3.52 -3.02 12.33
N ILE A 172 -2.77 -2.50 13.32
CA ILE A 172 -2.36 -3.30 14.48
C ILE A 172 -3.55 -3.59 15.39
N PRO A 173 -4.39 -2.60 15.77
CA PRO A 173 -5.63 -2.91 16.49
C PRO A 173 -6.56 -3.84 15.71
N PHE A 174 -6.62 -3.71 14.38
CA PHE A 174 -7.41 -4.60 13.52
C PHE A 174 -6.87 -6.03 13.54
N LEU A 175 -5.55 -6.21 13.41
CA LEU A 175 -4.89 -7.51 13.51
C LEU A 175 -5.18 -8.19 14.86
N MET A 176 -5.19 -7.43 15.95
CA MET A 176 -5.44 -7.94 17.29
C MET A 176 -6.89 -8.41 17.49
N LYS A 177 -7.87 -7.71 16.90
CA LYS A 177 -9.29 -8.00 17.10
C LYS A 177 -9.91 -8.90 16.02
N HIS A 178 -9.39 -8.85 14.80
CA HIS A 178 -9.96 -9.49 13.62
C HIS A 178 -8.92 -10.29 12.84
N SER A 179 -7.97 -10.93 13.54
CA SER A 179 -6.94 -11.80 12.94
C SER A 179 -7.52 -12.86 11.99
N ALA A 180 -8.69 -13.41 12.30
CA ALA A 180 -9.37 -14.39 11.43
C ALA A 180 -9.80 -13.84 10.06
N GLN A 181 -9.93 -12.52 9.91
CA GLN A 181 -10.21 -11.86 8.64
C GLN A 181 -8.93 -11.59 7.82
N LEU A 182 -7.77 -12.02 8.30
CA LEU A 182 -6.48 -11.80 7.63
C LEU A 182 -5.84 -13.11 7.21
N HIS A 183 -5.63 -13.28 5.90
CA HIS A 183 -4.77 -14.32 5.34
C HIS A 183 -3.29 -14.05 5.59
N GLY A 184 -2.92 -12.77 5.68
CA GLY A 184 -1.56 -12.34 5.94
C GLY A 184 -1.49 -10.87 6.34
N PHE A 185 -0.38 -10.48 6.96
CA PHE A 185 -0.10 -9.11 7.37
C PHE A 185 1.30 -8.70 6.92
N ILE A 186 1.39 -7.59 6.20
CA ILE A 186 2.65 -7.06 5.65
C ILE A 186 2.89 -5.65 6.25
N PRO A 187 3.47 -5.57 7.46
CA PRO A 187 3.87 -4.30 8.04
C PRO A 187 5.16 -3.78 7.41
N ILE A 188 5.20 -2.47 7.15
CA ILE A 188 6.41 -1.76 6.70
C ILE A 188 6.72 -0.64 7.69
N ALA A 189 7.62 -0.90 8.64
CA ALA A 189 7.95 0.01 9.75
C ALA A 189 6.71 0.69 10.40
N PRO A 190 5.70 -0.08 10.86
CA PRO A 190 4.44 0.48 11.35
C PRO A 190 4.62 1.19 12.69
N VAL A 191 3.82 2.25 12.90
CA VAL A 191 3.67 2.87 14.22
C VAL A 191 2.69 2.07 15.08
N GLY A 192 2.64 2.37 16.39
CA GLY A 192 1.67 1.75 17.31
C GLY A 192 2.05 0.34 17.79
N THR A 193 3.21 -0.19 17.39
CA THR A 193 3.67 -1.55 17.76
C THR A 193 3.82 -1.77 19.26
N ARG A 194 4.18 -0.71 20.00
CA ARG A 194 4.37 -0.74 21.46
C ARG A 194 3.08 -0.71 22.28
N SER A 195 1.92 -0.58 21.62
CA SER A 195 0.62 -0.52 22.31
C SER A 195 0.13 -1.89 22.78
N PHE A 196 0.82 -2.96 22.37
CA PHE A 196 0.48 -4.35 22.69
C PHE A 196 1.72 -5.09 23.21
N THR A 197 1.50 -6.05 24.10
CA THR A 197 2.58 -6.85 24.70
C THR A 197 3.07 -7.92 23.74
N PRO A 198 4.31 -8.42 23.91
CA PRO A 198 4.81 -9.56 23.14
C PRO A 198 3.88 -10.78 23.20
N GLN A 199 3.24 -11.05 24.34
CA GLN A 199 2.31 -12.17 24.51
C GLN A 199 1.04 -11.99 23.66
N GLN A 200 0.55 -10.75 23.51
CA GLN A 200 -0.57 -10.45 22.60
C GLN A 200 -0.18 -10.65 21.14
N TYR A 201 1.08 -10.39 20.76
CA TYR A 201 1.55 -10.72 19.41
C TYR A 201 1.70 -12.23 19.19
N GLN A 202 2.14 -12.97 20.21
CA GLN A 202 2.30 -14.42 20.12
C GLN A 202 0.97 -15.18 19.97
N SER A 203 -0.17 -14.59 20.38
CA SER A 203 -1.48 -15.21 20.19
C SER A 203 -2.02 -15.07 18.76
N ILE A 204 -1.40 -14.22 17.93
CA ILE A 204 -1.81 -14.01 16.53
C ILE A 204 -1.28 -15.16 15.66
N GLN A 205 -2.21 -15.84 14.96
CA GLN A 205 -1.90 -16.97 14.05
C GLN A 205 -1.73 -16.54 12.58
N VAL A 206 -1.86 -15.25 12.29
CA VAL A 206 -1.77 -14.70 10.93
C VAL A 206 -0.33 -14.76 10.44
N ARG A 207 -0.12 -15.17 9.19
CA ARG A 207 1.21 -15.13 8.56
C ARG A 207 1.68 -13.68 8.40
N VAL A 208 2.83 -13.34 8.98
CA VAL A 208 3.40 -11.99 8.93
C VAL A 208 4.65 -11.97 8.06
N MET A 209 4.73 -11.02 7.12
CA MET A 209 5.96 -10.71 6.38
C MET A 209 6.44 -9.32 6.77
N LEU A 210 7.52 -9.25 7.55
CA LEU A 210 8.12 -7.99 7.97
C LEU A 210 9.00 -7.45 6.83
N ALA A 211 8.76 -6.21 6.42
CA ALA A 211 9.65 -5.49 5.51
C ALA A 211 10.16 -4.21 6.18
N PHE A 212 11.48 -4.01 6.14
CA PHE A 212 12.14 -2.80 6.62
C PHE A 212 13.31 -2.47 5.69
N TRP A 213 13.71 -1.20 5.70
CA TRP A 213 14.83 -0.71 4.90
C TRP A 213 16.08 -0.63 5.77
N GLU A 214 17.15 -1.35 5.39
CA GLU A 214 18.50 -1.23 5.97
C GLU A 214 19.40 -0.44 5.02
N ASN A 215 19.35 0.90 5.06
CA ASN A 215 20.50 1.73 4.68
C ASN A 215 20.43 3.03 5.51
N GLY A 216 21.06 2.99 6.67
CA GLY A 216 21.65 4.15 7.35
C GLY A 216 23.17 3.93 7.42
N PRO A 217 24.00 4.95 7.67
CA PRO A 217 25.44 4.74 7.84
C PRO A 217 25.65 3.66 8.91
N THR A 218 26.40 2.61 8.58
CA THR A 218 27.01 1.79 9.61
C THR A 218 27.93 2.72 10.39
N ASP A 219 27.52 3.12 11.58
CA ASP A 219 28.40 3.84 12.49
C ASP A 219 29.45 2.83 12.96
N SER A 220 30.52 2.69 12.18
CA SER A 220 31.74 2.04 12.60
C SER A 220 32.51 3.04 13.46
N SER A 221 32.05 3.23 14.69
CA SER A 221 32.84 3.84 15.76
C SER A 221 32.31 3.40 17.12
N GLY A 222 33.04 2.50 17.78
CA GLY A 222 32.90 2.16 19.19
C GLY A 222 32.75 0.67 19.46
#